data_AF-A4HXS5-F1
#
_entry.id   AF-A4HXS5-F1
#
_cell.length_a   1.000
_cell.length_b   1.000
_cell.length_c   1.000
_cell.angle_alpha   90.00
_cell.angle_beta   90.00
_cell.angle_gamma   90.00
#
_symmetry.space_group_name_H-M   'P 1'
#
loop_
_entity.id
_entity.type
_entity.pdbx_description
1 polymer ?
#
loop_
_entity_poly.entity_id
_entity_poly.type
_entity_poly.pdbx_seq_one_letter_code
_entity_poly.pdbx_strand_id
1 'polypeptide(L)'
;MPPLTLEQVLARSMRLPRQRTQQQASRLYKRHESAELGGSPGWAPSTATGSSPVDSGAPRSSRIAALMGSRHAGKHGGAGCSGVSETVANKAKLNFFELMEREDAQRRASRLSIHSSGHLVRNSADLTTYLTTAQRTGDWEGGLRAFAEATALPAVAAMLPASEATATSAASTAGTSTTSTSLPPAPSRSGINPNEVQITAVLDMCANAEKWDLVEKIGVFFAPAYPDTFSRAVELLARRMPSDSSAGEGGWRSAFAYLTTRCPLPAAEITVEAFNVCLRGCEAALDWRGAMEVVRAMGPNPLQGWRAADEEEDEAGCAEAAASLGCPVTASDPTEADTVSSSPPTASASPARSMSTPPSPNVVSYATLIATLEQAGKESLASAVLNRLPAVEKEEITASYAALIMVWSNQILHKQRRRF
;
A
#
# COMPACT_ATOMS: atom_id res chain seq x y z
N MET A 1 -1.30 -3.01 14.38
CA MET A 1 0.18 -3.09 14.41
C MET A 1 0.68 -2.11 15.48
N PRO A 2 1.76 -2.41 16.22
CA PRO A 2 2.31 -1.42 17.16
C PRO A 2 2.69 -0.13 16.39
N PRO A 3 2.51 1.06 17.00
CA PRO A 3 2.97 2.31 16.40
C PRO A 3 4.47 2.19 16.08
N LEU A 4 4.87 2.69 14.90
CA LEU A 4 6.30 2.69 14.57
C LEU A 4 7.02 3.59 15.55
N THR A 5 8.12 3.08 16.09
CA THR A 5 9.04 3.92 16.85
C THR A 5 9.82 4.80 15.89
N LEU A 6 10.25 5.97 16.36
CA LEU A 6 11.14 6.87 15.63
C LEU A 6 12.36 6.12 15.07
N GLU A 7 12.92 5.20 15.86
CA GLU A 7 14.02 4.32 15.44
C GLU A 7 13.71 3.49 14.20
N GLN A 8 12.49 2.95 14.09
CA GLN A 8 12.08 2.12 12.95
C GLN A 8 11.94 2.95 11.66
N VAL A 9 11.43 4.18 11.76
CA VAL A 9 11.33 5.12 10.63
C VAL A 9 12.74 5.48 10.13
N LEU A 10 13.63 5.84 11.04
CA LEU A 10 15.00 6.23 10.70
C LEU A 10 15.85 5.06 10.21
N ALA A 11 15.65 3.87 10.77
CA ALA A 11 16.30 2.65 10.28
C ALA A 11 15.89 2.33 8.83
N ARG A 12 14.69 2.73 8.39
CA ARG A 12 14.25 2.58 7.01
C ARG A 12 14.88 3.62 6.09
N SER A 13 14.90 4.89 6.48
CA SER A 13 15.54 5.95 5.67
C SER A 13 17.02 5.65 5.41
N MET A 14 17.75 5.20 6.44
CA MET A 14 19.18 4.86 6.32
C MET A 14 19.48 3.55 5.59
N ARG A 15 18.50 2.69 5.31
CA ARG A 15 18.73 1.45 4.53
C ARG A 15 18.89 1.73 3.03
N LEU A 16 18.55 2.93 2.57
CA LEU A 16 18.45 3.27 1.15
C LEU A 16 19.72 3.79 0.42
N PRO A 17 20.87 4.10 1.07
CA PRO A 17 22.09 4.37 0.32
C PRO A 17 22.45 3.21 -0.60
N ARG A 18 22.18 1.96 -0.18
CA ARG A 18 22.52 0.75 -0.95
C ARG A 18 21.72 0.62 -2.23
N GLN A 19 20.42 0.91 -2.24
CA GLN A 19 19.65 0.78 -3.48
C GLN A 19 20.03 1.84 -4.49
N ARG A 20 20.23 3.11 -4.08
CA ARG A 20 20.69 4.15 -5.00
C ARG A 20 22.12 3.92 -5.49
N THR A 21 23.06 3.58 -4.59
CA THR A 21 24.42 3.23 -5.04
C THR A 21 24.43 1.96 -5.89
N GLN A 22 23.58 0.97 -5.61
CA GLN A 22 23.46 -0.23 -6.46
C GLN A 22 22.81 0.09 -7.80
N GLN A 23 21.80 0.97 -7.87
CA GLN A 23 21.20 1.44 -9.12
C GLN A 23 22.17 2.31 -9.93
N GLN A 24 22.91 3.22 -9.29
CA GLN A 24 23.95 4.02 -9.95
C GLN A 24 25.12 3.14 -10.42
N ALA A 25 25.58 2.20 -9.58
CA ALA A 25 26.61 1.24 -9.96
C ALA A 25 26.15 0.36 -11.13
N SER A 26 24.92 -0.17 -11.09
CA SER A 26 24.37 -0.97 -12.19
C SER A 26 24.15 -0.15 -13.47
N ARG A 27 23.82 1.15 -13.37
CA ARG A 27 23.81 2.06 -14.53
C ARG A 27 25.21 2.27 -15.11
N LEU A 28 26.22 2.44 -14.26
CA LEU A 28 27.62 2.57 -14.70
C LEU A 28 28.14 1.28 -15.36
N TYR A 29 27.82 0.12 -14.79
CA TYR A 29 28.16 -1.18 -15.39
C TYR A 29 27.44 -1.44 -16.71
N LYS A 30 26.13 -1.18 -16.82
CA LYS A 30 25.38 -1.31 -18.09
C LYS A 30 25.91 -0.40 -19.19
N ARG A 31 26.43 0.79 -18.83
CA ARG A 31 27.03 1.72 -19.80
C ARG A 31 28.33 1.18 -20.39
N HIS A 32 29.10 0.42 -19.62
CA HIS A 32 30.31 -0.26 -20.12
C HIS A 32 29.98 -1.44 -21.04
N GLU A 33 28.96 -2.23 -20.69
CA GLU A 33 28.57 -3.41 -21.47
C GLU A 33 27.94 -3.02 -22.83
N SER A 34 27.26 -1.87 -22.90
CA SER A 34 26.68 -1.35 -24.15
C SER A 34 27.71 -0.69 -25.08
N ALA A 35 28.89 -0.32 -24.58
CA ALA A 35 29.94 0.31 -25.38
C ALA A 35 30.81 -0.70 -26.13
N GLU A 36 30.83 -1.98 -25.72
CA GLU A 36 31.66 -3.02 -26.34
C GLU A 36 30.99 -3.73 -27.54
N LEU A 37 29.70 -3.49 -27.80
CA LEU A 37 28.95 -4.10 -28.91
C LEU A 37 28.72 -3.16 -30.11
N GLY A 38 29.22 -1.92 -30.05
CA GLY A 38 29.19 -0.97 -31.15
C GLY A 38 30.44 -1.07 -32.02
N GLY A 39 30.31 -1.71 -33.18
CA GLY A 39 31.38 -1.86 -34.18
C GLY A 39 32.07 -0.53 -34.54
N SER A 40 33.40 -0.55 -34.46
CA SER A 40 34.31 0.54 -34.76
C SER A 40 34.57 0.66 -36.27
N PRO A 41 34.35 1.82 -36.93
CA PRO A 41 35.04 2.17 -38.16
C PRO A 41 36.29 2.98 -37.80
N GLY A 42 37.44 2.43 -38.17
CA GLY A 42 38.73 2.74 -37.59
C GLY A 42 39.30 4.11 -37.88
N TRP A 43 40.06 4.62 -36.91
CA TRP A 43 41.01 5.71 -37.06
C TRP A 43 42.42 5.24 -36.67
N ALA A 44 43.38 5.76 -37.44
CA ALA A 44 44.76 5.29 -37.63
C ALA A 44 45.69 5.43 -36.41
N PRO A 45 46.85 4.72 -36.40
CA PRO A 45 47.74 4.65 -35.25
C PRO A 45 48.80 5.77 -35.26
N SER A 46 49.23 6.19 -34.08
CA SER A 46 50.55 6.80 -33.91
C SER A 46 51.24 6.31 -32.65
N THR A 47 52.40 5.74 -32.91
CA THR A 47 53.42 5.15 -32.05
C THR A 47 54.22 6.20 -31.28
N ALA A 48 54.48 5.97 -29.98
CA ALA A 48 55.75 6.32 -29.33
C ALA A 48 55.89 5.62 -27.95
N THR A 49 56.58 4.49 -27.99
CA THR A 49 57.62 3.95 -27.10
C THR A 49 57.90 4.63 -25.74
N GLY A 50 57.89 3.83 -24.66
CA GLY A 50 58.45 4.21 -23.36
C GLY A 50 58.37 3.07 -22.33
N SER A 51 59.45 2.30 -22.24
CA SER A 51 59.72 1.06 -21.49
C SER A 51 59.95 1.20 -19.97
N SER A 52 59.56 0.20 -19.17
CA SER A 52 60.44 -0.49 -18.19
C SER A 52 59.72 -1.64 -17.43
N PRO A 53 60.35 -2.81 -17.22
CA PRO A 53 59.79 -3.99 -16.56
C PRO A 53 60.43 -4.31 -15.19
N VAL A 54 59.64 -4.84 -14.24
CA VAL A 54 60.09 -5.71 -13.13
C VAL A 54 58.86 -6.28 -12.39
N ASP A 55 58.91 -7.38 -11.66
CA ASP A 55 59.28 -8.77 -11.94
C ASP A 55 58.63 -9.58 -10.78
N SER A 56 58.16 -10.79 -11.08
CA SER A 56 58.02 -12.00 -10.25
C SER A 56 57.51 -11.98 -8.80
N GLY A 57 56.50 -12.83 -8.52
CA GLY A 57 56.30 -13.39 -7.17
C GLY A 57 54.95 -14.07 -6.86
N ALA A 58 54.66 -15.24 -7.43
CA ALA A 58 53.72 -16.21 -6.83
C ALA A 58 54.48 -17.12 -5.84
N PRO A 59 53.85 -17.71 -4.80
CA PRO A 59 53.39 -19.10 -4.98
C PRO A 59 52.20 -19.60 -4.09
N ARG A 60 51.51 -20.62 -4.62
CA ARG A 60 51.10 -21.91 -3.99
C ARG A 60 50.32 -21.99 -2.65
N SER A 61 49.13 -22.62 -2.77
CA SER A 61 48.73 -23.93 -2.18
C SER A 61 48.41 -24.11 -0.68
N SER A 62 47.15 -24.46 -0.37
CA SER A 62 46.65 -25.65 0.39
C SER A 62 45.17 -25.39 0.77
N ARG A 63 44.14 -26.22 0.53
CA ARG A 63 43.85 -27.67 0.57
C ARG A 63 43.62 -28.24 1.98
N ILE A 64 42.36 -28.15 2.46
CA ILE A 64 41.69 -29.01 3.46
C ILE A 64 40.18 -28.94 3.09
N ALA A 65 39.45 -29.92 2.56
CA ALA A 65 39.25 -31.35 2.81
C ALA A 65 38.29 -31.69 3.98
N ALA A 66 37.07 -32.14 3.61
CA ALA A 66 36.42 -33.40 4.03
C ALA A 66 35.11 -33.37 4.85
N LEU A 67 34.28 -34.40 4.56
CA LEU A 67 33.20 -35.08 5.33
C LEU A 67 31.76 -34.55 5.13
N MET A 68 30.70 -35.30 4.75
CA MET A 68 30.39 -36.73 4.49
C MET A 68 29.19 -36.80 3.51
N GLY A 69 29.10 -37.73 2.54
CA GLY A 69 28.39 -39.05 2.63
C GLY A 69 26.91 -38.93 2.18
N SER A 70 26.25 -39.80 1.41
CA SER A 70 26.48 -41.15 0.90
C SER A 70 25.32 -41.54 -0.06
N ARG A 71 25.64 -42.16 -1.22
CA ARG A 71 25.05 -43.36 -1.92
C ARG A 71 23.51 -43.53 -2.03
N HIS A 72 22.86 -43.99 -3.11
CA HIS A 72 23.08 -45.04 -4.14
C HIS A 72 22.19 -44.71 -5.38
N ALA A 73 22.61 -44.78 -6.65
CA ALA A 73 23.06 -45.88 -7.52
C ALA A 73 21.96 -46.90 -7.94
N GLY A 74 21.48 -46.77 -9.19
CA GLY A 74 20.71 -47.76 -9.94
C GLY A 74 20.74 -47.40 -11.44
N LYS A 75 21.17 -48.36 -12.28
CA LYS A 75 21.85 -48.19 -13.58
C LYS A 75 21.01 -48.79 -14.73
N HIS A 76 21.43 -48.49 -15.96
CA HIS A 76 21.05 -49.03 -17.29
C HIS A 76 19.99 -48.20 -18.03
N GLY A 77 20.19 -47.71 -19.25
CA GLY A 77 21.24 -47.88 -20.25
C GLY A 77 20.58 -47.82 -21.63
N GLY A 78 21.08 -47.01 -22.55
CA GLY A 78 20.56 -46.98 -23.93
C GLY A 78 20.87 -45.67 -24.65
N ALA A 79 21.87 -45.72 -25.54
CA ALA A 79 22.45 -44.60 -26.26
C ALA A 79 21.56 -44.07 -27.40
N GLY A 80 21.67 -42.78 -27.70
CA GLY A 80 21.19 -42.22 -28.97
C GLY A 80 21.07 -40.70 -29.00
N CYS A 81 22.14 -40.05 -29.49
CA CYS A 81 22.14 -38.81 -30.25
C CYS A 81 21.60 -37.49 -29.65
N SER A 82 22.57 -36.62 -29.33
CA SER A 82 22.72 -35.26 -29.89
C SER A 82 21.57 -34.25 -29.76
N GLY A 83 21.76 -33.24 -28.90
CA GLY A 83 21.07 -31.95 -29.01
C GLY A 83 20.83 -31.24 -27.67
N VAL A 84 21.69 -30.25 -27.36
CA VAL A 84 21.39 -29.05 -26.54
C VAL A 84 20.55 -29.29 -25.26
N SER A 85 21.17 -29.74 -24.17
CA SER A 85 20.50 -30.01 -22.90
C SER A 85 20.99 -29.09 -21.78
N GLU A 86 20.62 -27.82 -21.82
CA GLU A 86 20.88 -26.86 -20.73
C GLU A 86 19.66 -25.96 -20.46
N THR A 87 18.46 -26.56 -20.41
CA THR A 87 17.24 -25.82 -20.01
C THR A 87 16.21 -26.64 -19.22
N VAL A 88 16.41 -27.96 -19.04
CA VAL A 88 15.37 -28.84 -18.47
C VAL A 88 15.32 -28.81 -16.93
N ALA A 89 16.46 -28.66 -16.26
CA ALA A 89 16.51 -28.66 -14.79
C ALA A 89 15.89 -27.40 -14.14
N ASN A 90 15.97 -26.25 -14.82
CA ASN A 90 15.34 -25.01 -14.35
C ASN A 90 13.84 -24.98 -14.65
N LYS A 91 13.38 -25.66 -15.72
CA LYS A 91 11.96 -25.81 -16.05
C LYS A 91 11.21 -26.64 -15.00
N ALA A 92 11.87 -27.66 -14.42
CA ALA A 92 11.28 -28.47 -13.35
C ALA A 92 11.13 -27.72 -12.01
N LYS A 93 12.02 -26.75 -11.72
CA LYS A 93 11.90 -25.93 -10.49
C LYS A 93 10.85 -24.82 -10.61
N LEU A 94 10.66 -24.26 -11.80
CA LEU A 94 9.59 -23.29 -12.07
C LEU A 94 8.20 -23.96 -12.00
N ASN A 95 8.09 -25.23 -12.42
CA ASN A 95 6.85 -25.99 -12.27
C ASN A 95 6.42 -26.21 -10.81
N PHE A 96 7.32 -26.22 -9.82
CA PHE A 96 6.90 -26.44 -8.42
C PHE A 96 6.13 -25.25 -7.86
N PHE A 97 6.58 -24.02 -8.12
CA PHE A 97 5.88 -22.82 -7.66
C PHE A 97 4.57 -22.62 -8.40
N GLU A 98 4.54 -22.81 -9.72
CA GLU A 98 3.28 -22.80 -10.49
C GLU A 98 2.33 -23.90 -10.04
N LEU A 99 2.82 -25.09 -9.70
CA LEU A 99 1.97 -26.20 -9.23
C LEU A 99 1.46 -25.95 -7.80
N MET A 100 2.27 -25.37 -6.91
CA MET A 100 1.79 -24.89 -5.61
C MET A 100 0.75 -23.78 -5.80
N GLU A 101 1.01 -22.76 -6.61
CA GLU A 101 0.08 -21.66 -6.84
C GLU A 101 -1.22 -22.12 -7.51
N ARG A 102 -1.12 -23.09 -8.43
CA ARG A 102 -2.27 -23.75 -9.05
C ARG A 102 -3.03 -24.63 -8.07
N GLU A 103 -2.36 -25.39 -7.20
CA GLU A 103 -3.03 -26.17 -6.15
C GLU A 103 -3.71 -25.24 -5.15
N ASP A 104 -3.08 -24.14 -4.77
CA ASP A 104 -3.63 -23.15 -3.86
C ASP A 104 -4.81 -22.40 -4.50
N ALA A 105 -4.70 -22.03 -5.78
CA ALA A 105 -5.81 -21.51 -6.57
C ALA A 105 -6.92 -22.56 -6.75
N GLN A 106 -6.58 -23.85 -6.88
CA GLN A 106 -7.54 -24.93 -6.96
C GLN A 106 -8.19 -25.23 -5.61
N ARG A 107 -7.51 -25.02 -4.48
CA ARG A 107 -8.10 -25.05 -3.13
C ARG A 107 -9.03 -23.86 -2.90
N ARG A 108 -8.70 -22.68 -3.45
CA ARG A 108 -9.59 -21.50 -3.47
C ARG A 108 -10.79 -21.72 -4.39
N ALA A 109 -10.58 -22.35 -5.55
CA ALA A 109 -11.62 -22.61 -6.56
C ALA A 109 -12.48 -23.83 -6.24
N SER A 110 -11.94 -24.83 -5.53
CA SER A 110 -12.71 -25.85 -4.82
C SER A 110 -13.34 -25.17 -3.62
N ARG A 111 -14.30 -24.28 -3.92
CA ARG A 111 -15.28 -23.76 -2.99
C ARG A 111 -15.86 -24.99 -2.30
N LEU A 112 -15.31 -25.34 -1.13
CA LEU A 112 -16.10 -25.81 -0.03
C LEU A 112 -17.06 -24.66 0.19
N SER A 113 -18.14 -24.64 -0.59
CA SER A 113 -19.29 -23.82 -0.29
C SER A 113 -19.58 -24.22 1.14
N ILE A 114 -19.31 -23.29 2.06
CA ILE A 114 -19.70 -23.44 3.44
C ILE A 114 -21.20 -23.27 3.38
N HIS A 115 -21.85 -24.32 2.85
CA HIS A 115 -23.26 -24.37 2.61
C HIS A 115 -23.86 -24.01 3.94
N SER A 116 -24.76 -23.04 3.89
CA SER A 116 -25.57 -22.53 4.98
C SER A 116 -26.40 -23.67 5.55
N SER A 117 -25.77 -24.65 6.20
CA SER A 117 -26.45 -25.46 7.18
C SER A 117 -26.95 -24.42 8.17
N GLY A 118 -28.27 -24.27 8.29
CA GLY A 118 -28.93 -23.27 9.14
C GLY A 118 -28.61 -23.41 10.63
N HIS A 119 -27.52 -24.08 10.99
CA HIS A 119 -26.83 -23.97 12.24
C HIS A 119 -26.23 -22.58 12.37
N LEU A 120 -27.09 -21.66 12.83
CA LEU A 120 -26.72 -20.31 13.25
C LEU A 120 -25.39 -20.36 13.98
N VAL A 121 -24.48 -19.48 13.58
CA VAL A 121 -23.40 -19.02 14.44
C VAL A 121 -24.03 -18.51 15.74
N ARG A 122 -23.99 -19.34 16.80
CA ARG A 122 -24.70 -19.03 18.06
C ARG A 122 -23.84 -18.23 19.04
N ASN A 123 -22.53 -18.21 18.84
CA ASN A 123 -21.57 -17.60 19.73
C ASN A 123 -20.62 -16.66 18.96
N SER A 124 -20.08 -15.66 19.66
CA SER A 124 -19.10 -14.70 19.14
C SER A 124 -17.80 -15.38 18.67
N ALA A 125 -17.38 -16.47 19.32
CA ALA A 125 -16.21 -17.25 18.92
C ALA A 125 -16.43 -17.99 17.58
N ASP A 126 -17.61 -18.57 17.40
CA ASP A 126 -17.99 -19.24 16.15
C ASP A 126 -18.04 -18.24 15.00
N LEU A 127 -18.56 -17.03 15.25
CA LEU A 127 -18.62 -15.96 14.25
C LEU A 127 -17.23 -15.56 13.78
N THR A 128 -16.32 -15.39 14.74
CA THR A 128 -14.93 -15.04 14.44
C THR A 128 -14.25 -16.15 13.62
N THR A 129 -14.48 -17.41 13.97
CA THR A 129 -13.94 -18.57 13.25
C THR A 129 -14.50 -18.65 11.82
N TYR A 130 -15.80 -18.39 11.66
CA TYR A 130 -16.44 -18.35 10.35
C TYR A 130 -15.87 -17.21 9.48
N LEU A 131 -15.76 -16.00 10.03
CA LEU A 131 -15.23 -14.84 9.32
C LEU A 131 -13.77 -15.01 8.89
N THR A 132 -12.93 -15.56 9.77
CA THR A 132 -11.53 -15.87 9.42
C THR A 132 -11.43 -16.98 8.39
N THR A 133 -12.37 -17.92 8.36
CA THR A 133 -12.47 -18.93 7.30
C THR A 133 -12.90 -18.30 5.98
N ALA A 134 -13.94 -17.46 5.98
CA ALA A 134 -14.42 -16.71 4.82
C ALA A 134 -13.33 -15.79 4.23
N GLN A 135 -12.53 -15.15 5.09
CA GLN A 135 -11.35 -14.38 4.70
C GLN A 135 -10.32 -15.22 3.94
N ARG A 136 -10.07 -16.47 4.39
CA ARG A 136 -9.10 -17.39 3.75
C ARG A 136 -9.62 -17.97 2.44
N THR A 137 -10.93 -18.23 2.35
CA THR A 137 -11.56 -18.78 1.13
C THR A 137 -11.91 -17.71 0.10
N GLY A 138 -11.87 -16.43 0.48
CA GLY A 138 -12.30 -15.32 -0.37
C GLY A 138 -13.82 -15.20 -0.51
N ASP A 139 -14.60 -15.89 0.33
CA ASP A 139 -16.07 -15.85 0.33
C ASP A 139 -16.60 -14.66 1.14
N TRP A 140 -16.27 -13.45 0.67
CA TRP A 140 -16.63 -12.22 1.37
C TRP A 140 -18.16 -12.01 1.46
N GLU A 141 -18.93 -12.47 0.49
CA GLU A 141 -20.40 -12.38 0.49
C GLU A 141 -21.01 -13.29 1.56
N GLY A 142 -20.55 -14.55 1.65
CA GLY A 142 -20.96 -15.50 2.68
C GLY A 142 -20.59 -15.00 4.08
N GLY A 143 -19.36 -14.52 4.25
CA GLY A 143 -18.88 -13.90 5.49
C GLY A 143 -19.71 -12.71 5.93
N LEU A 144 -19.98 -11.76 5.02
CA LEU A 144 -20.75 -10.56 5.32
C LEU A 144 -22.23 -10.88 5.61
N ARG A 145 -22.81 -11.85 4.91
CA ARG A 145 -24.16 -12.36 5.18
C ARG A 145 -24.26 -13.00 6.57
N ALA A 146 -23.33 -13.90 6.90
CA ALA A 146 -23.29 -14.53 8.22
C ALA A 146 -23.09 -13.50 9.35
N PHE A 147 -22.27 -12.47 9.12
CA PHE A 147 -22.10 -11.36 10.05
C PHE A 147 -23.39 -10.55 10.23
N ALA A 148 -24.07 -10.18 9.14
CA ALA A 148 -25.34 -9.44 9.20
C ALA A 148 -26.44 -10.25 9.90
N GLU A 149 -26.53 -11.56 9.64
CA GLU A 149 -27.51 -12.45 10.27
C GLU A 149 -27.23 -12.66 11.76
N ALA A 150 -25.97 -12.88 12.14
CA ALA A 150 -25.57 -13.12 13.52
C ALA A 150 -25.68 -11.86 14.40
N THR A 151 -25.33 -10.70 13.86
CA THR A 151 -25.40 -9.42 14.58
C THR A 151 -26.77 -8.75 14.51
N ALA A 152 -27.63 -9.19 13.59
CA ALA A 152 -28.94 -8.61 13.30
C ALA A 152 -28.90 -7.09 13.02
N LEU A 153 -27.78 -6.58 12.48
CA LEU A 153 -27.58 -5.16 12.17
C LEU A 153 -28.19 -4.80 10.79
N PRO A 154 -29.29 -4.01 10.74
CA PRO A 154 -29.96 -3.71 9.47
C PRO A 154 -29.08 -2.90 8.50
N ALA A 155 -28.20 -2.05 9.03
CA ALA A 155 -27.29 -1.24 8.23
C ALA A 155 -26.29 -2.10 7.45
N VAL A 156 -25.76 -3.16 8.07
CA VAL A 156 -24.85 -4.10 7.40
C VAL A 156 -25.63 -4.93 6.37
N ALA A 157 -26.85 -5.34 6.69
CA ALA A 157 -27.72 -6.03 5.74
C ALA A 157 -28.02 -5.18 4.50
N ALA A 158 -28.16 -3.86 4.65
CA ALA A 158 -28.34 -2.93 3.55
C ALA A 158 -27.07 -2.71 2.70
N MET A 159 -25.88 -3.05 3.21
CA MET A 159 -24.62 -2.98 2.45
C MET A 159 -24.42 -4.18 1.52
N LEU A 160 -25.11 -5.29 1.77
CA LEU A 160 -25.07 -6.45 0.88
C LEU A 160 -25.73 -6.04 -0.46
N PRO A 161 -25.05 -6.28 -1.61
CA PRO A 161 -25.72 -6.11 -2.88
C PRO A 161 -26.97 -6.97 -2.86
N ALA A 162 -28.13 -6.38 -3.17
CA ALA A 162 -29.36 -7.12 -3.35
C ALA A 162 -29.07 -8.15 -4.44
N SER A 163 -28.77 -9.39 -4.03
CA SER A 163 -28.41 -10.44 -4.96
C SER A 163 -29.62 -10.62 -5.87
N GLU A 164 -29.49 -10.12 -7.11
CA GLU A 164 -30.55 -10.12 -8.12
C GLU A 164 -31.13 -11.54 -8.33
N ALA A 165 -30.39 -12.57 -7.93
CA ALA A 165 -30.78 -13.96 -7.96
C ALA A 165 -31.95 -14.35 -7.04
N THR A 166 -32.39 -13.51 -6.09
CA THR A 166 -33.49 -13.89 -5.17
C THR A 166 -34.85 -13.29 -5.53
N ALA A 167 -34.91 -12.33 -6.46
CA ALA A 167 -36.17 -11.71 -6.87
C ALA A 167 -37.04 -12.62 -7.77
N THR A 168 -36.49 -13.68 -8.35
CA THR A 168 -37.18 -14.54 -9.33
C THR A 168 -37.78 -15.84 -8.77
N SER A 169 -37.57 -16.19 -7.48
CA SER A 169 -38.03 -17.48 -6.94
C SER A 169 -39.23 -17.42 -5.98
N ALA A 170 -39.90 -16.27 -5.82
CA ALA A 170 -41.12 -16.14 -4.99
C ALA A 170 -42.40 -15.83 -5.79
N ALA A 171 -42.34 -15.77 -7.13
CA ALA A 171 -43.48 -15.42 -7.98
C ALA A 171 -44.27 -16.61 -8.56
N SER A 172 -43.95 -17.86 -8.19
CA SER A 172 -44.66 -19.06 -8.67
C SER A 172 -45.33 -19.85 -7.55
N THR A 173 -46.28 -19.22 -6.86
CA THR A 173 -47.45 -19.93 -6.33
C THR A 173 -48.64 -18.96 -6.35
N ALA A 174 -49.12 -18.66 -7.57
CA ALA A 174 -50.41 -18.04 -7.76
C ALA A 174 -51.49 -19.01 -7.28
N GLY A 175 -52.22 -18.64 -6.23
CA GLY A 175 -53.29 -19.48 -5.69
C GLY A 175 -53.89 -18.90 -4.42
N THR A 176 -54.58 -17.76 -4.56
CA THR A 176 -55.82 -17.43 -3.84
C THR A 176 -55.94 -17.92 -2.39
N SER A 177 -55.87 -17.01 -1.42
CA SER A 177 -57.02 -16.68 -0.57
C SER A 177 -56.69 -15.58 0.43
N THR A 178 -57.47 -14.52 0.29
CA THR A 178 -57.67 -13.38 1.17
C THR A 178 -57.97 -13.80 2.62
N THR A 179 -57.07 -13.52 3.56
CA THR A 179 -57.45 -13.36 4.98
C THR A 179 -56.44 -12.51 5.74
N SER A 180 -56.80 -11.25 5.91
CA SER A 180 -56.84 -10.52 7.17
C SER A 180 -55.70 -10.70 8.20
N THR A 181 -54.88 -9.65 8.31
CA THR A 181 -54.64 -8.92 9.57
C THR A 181 -54.14 -9.72 10.79
N SER A 182 -52.89 -10.18 10.76
CA SER A 182 -52.03 -10.10 11.94
C SER A 182 -50.58 -10.04 11.49
N LEU A 183 -49.90 -8.93 11.83
CA LEU A 183 -48.45 -8.85 11.70
C LEU A 183 -47.89 -9.96 12.61
N PRO A 184 -47.20 -10.99 12.09
CA PRO A 184 -46.58 -11.96 12.98
C PRO A 184 -45.59 -11.19 13.87
N PRO A 185 -45.59 -11.43 15.19
CA PRO A 185 -44.65 -10.75 16.08
C PRO A 185 -43.23 -11.03 15.57
N ALA A 186 -42.52 -9.97 15.19
CA ALA A 186 -41.16 -10.07 14.71
C ALA A 186 -40.37 -10.87 15.76
N PRO A 187 -39.75 -12.01 15.41
CA PRO A 187 -38.99 -12.77 16.37
C PRO A 187 -37.91 -11.83 16.92
N SER A 188 -37.90 -11.62 18.24
CA SER A 188 -36.88 -10.86 18.94
C SER A 188 -35.55 -11.60 18.82
N ARG A 189 -34.95 -11.56 17.63
CA ARG A 189 -33.62 -12.10 17.38
C ARG A 189 -32.65 -11.19 18.13
N SER A 190 -32.30 -11.59 19.34
CA SER A 190 -31.20 -10.99 20.07
C SER A 190 -29.93 -11.24 19.27
N GLY A 191 -29.52 -10.28 18.47
CA GLY A 191 -28.26 -10.32 17.73
C GLY A 191 -27.07 -10.38 18.69
N ILE A 192 -25.97 -10.97 18.23
CA ILE A 192 -24.68 -10.90 18.91
C ILE A 192 -24.15 -9.48 18.74
N ASN A 193 -23.80 -8.79 19.84
CA ASN A 193 -23.13 -7.50 19.73
C ASN A 193 -21.74 -7.73 19.08
N PRO A 194 -21.45 -7.13 17.90
CA PRO A 194 -20.19 -7.36 17.23
C PRO A 194 -19.04 -6.84 18.08
N ASN A 195 -17.99 -7.64 18.25
CA ASN A 195 -16.76 -7.19 18.90
C ASN A 195 -15.76 -6.64 17.87
N GLU A 196 -14.73 -5.95 18.36
CA GLU A 196 -13.67 -5.36 17.51
C GLU A 196 -12.99 -6.42 16.61
N VAL A 197 -12.77 -7.62 17.13
CA VAL A 197 -12.12 -8.74 16.40
C VAL A 197 -12.96 -9.20 15.20
N GLN A 198 -14.28 -9.23 15.34
CA GLN A 198 -15.19 -9.59 14.26
C GLN A 198 -15.24 -8.49 13.19
N ILE A 199 -15.31 -7.22 13.61
CA ILE A 199 -15.36 -6.09 12.67
C ILE A 199 -14.04 -6.03 11.87
N THR A 200 -12.90 -6.17 12.53
CA THR A 200 -11.59 -6.22 11.85
C THR A 200 -11.47 -7.40 10.90
N ALA A 201 -11.99 -8.59 11.26
CA ALA A 201 -12.03 -9.74 10.37
C ALA A 201 -12.91 -9.49 9.12
N VAL A 202 -14.06 -8.83 9.28
CA VAL A 202 -14.91 -8.44 8.13
C VAL A 202 -14.20 -7.43 7.24
N LEU A 203 -13.57 -6.40 7.81
CA LEU A 203 -12.81 -5.40 7.05
C LEU A 203 -11.68 -6.05 6.26
N ASP A 204 -10.90 -6.93 6.89
CA ASP A 204 -9.80 -7.64 6.24
C ASP A 204 -10.29 -8.60 5.14
N MET A 205 -11.42 -9.26 5.36
CA MET A 205 -12.08 -10.10 4.35
C MET A 205 -12.54 -9.28 3.14
N CYS A 206 -13.19 -8.14 3.35
CA CYS A 206 -13.61 -7.24 2.27
C CYS A 206 -12.40 -6.66 1.51
N ALA A 207 -11.34 -6.28 2.21
CA ALA A 207 -10.10 -5.78 1.59
C ALA A 207 -9.40 -6.86 0.76
N ASN A 208 -9.31 -8.09 1.26
CA ASN A 208 -8.75 -9.23 0.51
C ASN A 208 -9.54 -9.54 -0.78
N ALA A 209 -10.85 -9.25 -0.78
CA ALA A 209 -11.71 -9.38 -1.95
C ALA A 209 -11.79 -8.11 -2.82
N GLU A 210 -10.92 -7.12 -2.56
CA GLU A 210 -10.84 -5.83 -3.25
C GLU A 210 -12.17 -5.03 -3.22
N LYS A 211 -13.00 -5.25 -2.20
CA LYS A 211 -14.28 -4.53 -2.01
C LYS A 211 -14.07 -3.28 -1.16
N TRP A 212 -13.29 -2.34 -1.68
CA TRP A 212 -12.90 -1.11 -0.98
C TRP A 212 -14.07 -0.24 -0.55
N ASP A 213 -15.13 -0.14 -1.36
CA ASP A 213 -16.35 0.59 -1.00
C ASP A 213 -17.03 0.02 0.26
N LEU A 214 -16.95 -1.31 0.47
CA LEU A 214 -17.47 -1.95 1.68
C LEU A 214 -16.57 -1.67 2.88
N VAL A 215 -15.25 -1.70 2.70
CA VAL A 215 -14.28 -1.33 3.76
C VAL A 215 -14.58 0.08 4.27
N GLU A 216 -14.80 1.04 3.36
CA GLU A 216 -15.13 2.41 3.72
C GLU A 216 -16.48 2.51 4.47
N LYS A 217 -17.54 1.90 3.92
CA LYS A 217 -18.88 1.93 4.52
C LYS A 217 -18.92 1.27 5.90
N ILE A 218 -18.29 0.11 6.05
CA ILE A 218 -18.22 -0.63 7.31
C ILE A 218 -17.39 0.14 8.33
N GLY A 219 -16.23 0.67 7.93
CA GLY A 219 -15.40 1.50 8.80
C GLY A 219 -16.13 2.75 9.30
N VAL A 220 -16.85 3.47 8.42
CA VAL A 220 -17.63 4.67 8.79
C VAL A 220 -18.75 4.30 9.77
N PHE A 221 -19.42 3.17 9.53
CA PHE A 221 -20.52 2.71 10.36
C PHE A 221 -20.07 2.36 11.79
N PHE A 222 -18.92 1.68 11.94
CA PHE A 222 -18.42 1.27 13.25
C PHE A 222 -17.48 2.27 13.92
N ALA A 223 -17.03 3.32 13.22
CA ALA A 223 -16.08 4.30 13.75
C ALA A 223 -16.48 4.88 15.11
N PRO A 224 -17.74 5.33 15.36
CA PRO A 224 -18.10 5.95 16.63
C PRO A 224 -18.03 5.00 17.84
N ALA A 225 -18.19 3.69 17.62
CA ALA A 225 -18.17 2.69 18.68
C ALA A 225 -16.81 2.00 18.83
N TYR A 226 -16.02 1.93 17.76
CA TYR A 226 -14.78 1.18 17.69
C TYR A 226 -13.69 1.97 16.93
N PRO A 227 -13.04 2.96 17.56
CA PRO A 227 -12.04 3.82 16.90
C PRO A 227 -10.83 3.03 16.33
N ASP A 228 -10.49 1.89 16.93
CA ASP A 228 -9.45 1.01 16.42
C ASP A 228 -9.83 0.35 15.09
N THR A 229 -11.12 0.03 14.89
CA THR A 229 -11.62 -0.50 13.60
C THR A 229 -11.57 0.56 12.50
N PHE A 230 -11.79 1.83 12.86
CA PHE A 230 -11.62 2.95 11.94
C PHE A 230 -10.15 3.09 11.50
N SER A 231 -9.22 3.07 12.46
CA SER A 231 -7.78 3.07 12.18
C SER A 231 -7.37 1.89 11.28
N ARG A 232 -7.98 0.71 11.49
CA ARG A 232 -7.78 -0.46 10.63
C ARG A 232 -8.31 -0.24 9.21
N ALA A 233 -9.48 0.36 9.03
CA ALA A 233 -10.03 0.68 7.71
C ALA A 233 -9.09 1.63 6.94
N VAL A 234 -8.57 2.68 7.60
CA VAL A 234 -7.57 3.60 7.03
C VAL A 234 -6.30 2.85 6.60
N GLU A 235 -5.83 1.90 7.43
CA GLU A 235 -4.68 1.05 7.10
C GLU A 235 -4.90 0.18 5.88
N LEU A 236 -6.09 -0.42 5.74
CA LEU A 236 -6.43 -1.24 4.58
C LEU A 236 -6.51 -0.39 3.31
N LEU A 237 -7.13 0.79 3.39
CA LEU A 237 -7.22 1.71 2.25
C LEU A 237 -5.85 2.22 1.82
N ALA A 238 -4.96 2.56 2.77
CA ALA A 238 -3.62 3.04 2.47
C ALA A 238 -2.74 1.97 1.80
N ARG A 239 -3.01 0.68 2.07
CA ARG A 239 -2.33 -0.47 1.46
C ARG A 239 -2.90 -0.86 0.09
N ARG A 240 -4.00 -0.24 -0.35
CA ARG A 240 -4.58 -0.51 -1.66
C ARG A 240 -3.53 -0.25 -2.73
N MET A 241 -3.15 -1.30 -3.44
CA MET A 241 -2.34 -1.19 -4.64
C MET A 241 -3.21 -0.59 -5.75
N PRO A 242 -2.67 0.32 -6.58
CA PRO A 242 -3.38 0.76 -7.77
C PRO A 242 -3.55 -0.46 -8.68
N SER A 243 -4.76 -1.03 -8.73
CA SER A 243 -5.15 -1.93 -9.82
C SER A 243 -4.96 -1.16 -11.13
N ASP A 244 -4.58 -1.83 -12.22
CA ASP A 244 -4.07 -1.31 -13.50
C ASP A 244 -4.90 -0.21 -14.24
N SER A 245 -5.88 0.43 -13.59
CA SER A 245 -6.48 1.64 -14.10
C SER A 245 -5.42 2.74 -14.20
N SER A 246 -5.26 3.23 -15.43
CA SER A 246 -4.25 4.18 -15.89
C SER A 246 -4.28 5.55 -15.19
N ALA A 247 -5.18 5.77 -14.24
CA ALA A 247 -5.30 6.98 -13.44
C ALA A 247 -4.90 6.75 -11.97
N GLY A 248 -4.15 5.68 -11.67
CA GLY A 248 -3.83 5.12 -10.35
C GLY A 248 -3.51 6.12 -9.24
N GLU A 249 -4.55 6.70 -8.66
CA GLU A 249 -4.48 7.36 -7.36
C GLU A 249 -4.04 6.31 -6.34
N GLY A 250 -2.86 6.49 -5.76
CA GLY A 250 -2.32 5.55 -4.78
C GLY A 250 -3.27 5.37 -3.60
N GLY A 251 -3.28 4.18 -2.98
CA GLY A 251 -4.18 3.86 -1.85
C GLY A 251 -4.15 4.87 -0.70
N TRP A 252 -3.01 5.55 -0.51
CA TRP A 252 -2.88 6.63 0.46
C TRP A 252 -3.87 7.79 0.21
N ARG A 253 -4.21 8.12 -1.05
CA ARG A 253 -5.20 9.16 -1.39
C ARG A 253 -6.59 8.75 -0.99
N SER A 254 -6.98 7.51 -1.25
CA SER A 254 -8.28 6.99 -0.80
C SER A 254 -8.38 7.01 0.73
N ALA A 255 -7.32 6.59 1.43
CA ALA A 255 -7.25 6.66 2.89
C ALA A 255 -7.30 8.10 3.43
N PHE A 256 -6.62 9.03 2.76
CA PHE A 256 -6.61 10.44 3.15
C PHE A 256 -7.96 11.13 2.89
N ALA A 257 -8.59 10.85 1.74
CA ALA A 257 -9.95 11.29 1.45
C ALA A 257 -10.94 10.71 2.46
N TYR A 258 -10.77 9.44 2.84
CA TYR A 258 -11.58 8.80 3.87
C TYR A 258 -11.47 9.50 5.23
N LEU A 259 -10.25 9.87 5.64
CA LEU A 259 -10.01 10.63 6.87
C LEU A 259 -10.62 12.05 6.85
N THR A 260 -10.45 12.76 5.75
CA THR A 260 -10.76 14.21 5.67
C THR A 260 -12.18 14.52 5.24
N THR A 261 -12.78 13.67 4.39
CA THR A 261 -14.10 13.95 3.78
C THR A 261 -15.21 13.02 4.26
N ARG A 262 -14.89 11.78 4.65
CA ARG A 262 -15.89 10.76 4.97
C ARG A 262 -15.98 10.38 6.43
N CYS A 263 -15.01 10.79 7.25
CA CYS A 263 -14.98 10.45 8.66
C CYS A 263 -16.17 11.10 9.40
N PRO A 264 -17.06 10.31 10.02
CA PRO A 264 -18.18 10.86 10.80
C PRO A 264 -17.72 11.31 12.20
N LEU A 265 -16.48 11.01 12.58
CA LEU A 265 -15.95 11.35 13.91
C LEU A 265 -15.65 12.85 13.96
N PRO A 266 -15.88 13.51 15.11
CA PRO A 266 -15.28 14.81 15.35
C PRO A 266 -13.76 14.64 15.19
N ALA A 267 -13.09 15.56 14.51
CA ALA A 267 -11.65 15.49 14.27
C ALA A 267 -10.81 15.44 15.57
N ALA A 268 -11.39 15.78 16.72
CA ALA A 268 -10.77 15.57 18.03
C ALA A 268 -10.55 14.08 18.36
N GLU A 269 -11.32 13.18 17.76
CA GLU A 269 -11.21 11.73 17.92
C GLU A 269 -10.34 11.07 16.84
N ILE A 270 -9.98 11.81 15.78
CA ILE A 270 -9.06 11.29 14.76
C ILE A 270 -7.65 11.31 15.34
N THR A 271 -7.07 10.12 15.49
CA THR A 271 -5.74 9.95 16.07
C THR A 271 -4.64 10.33 15.09
N VAL A 272 -3.48 10.76 15.61
CA VAL A 272 -2.28 11.06 14.80
C VAL A 272 -1.81 9.82 14.03
N GLU A 273 -2.04 8.64 14.61
CA GLU A 273 -1.73 7.34 14.04
C GLU A 273 -2.39 7.11 12.69
N ALA A 274 -3.64 7.59 12.51
CA ALA A 274 -4.36 7.43 11.25
C ALA A 274 -3.72 8.26 10.12
N PHE A 275 -3.26 9.47 10.41
CA PHE A 275 -2.47 10.26 9.45
C PHE A 275 -1.10 9.63 9.18
N ASN A 276 -0.44 9.07 10.21
CA ASN A 276 0.82 8.34 10.05
C ASN A 276 0.66 7.07 9.21
N VAL A 277 -0.53 6.48 9.12
CA VAL A 277 -0.84 5.41 8.17
C VAL A 277 -0.83 5.94 6.73
N CYS A 278 -1.48 7.09 6.46
CA CYS A 278 -1.44 7.73 5.14
C CYS A 278 -0.01 8.10 4.73
N LEU A 279 0.78 8.69 5.63
CA LEU A 279 2.19 9.03 5.37
C LEU A 279 3.03 7.81 4.98
N ARG A 280 2.77 6.64 5.57
CA ARG A 280 3.43 5.38 5.16
C ARG A 280 3.01 4.91 3.78
N GLY A 281 1.76 5.12 3.42
CA GLY A 281 1.29 4.89 2.05
C GLY A 281 2.00 5.81 1.05
N CYS A 282 2.19 7.09 1.41
CA CYS A 282 2.98 8.04 0.62
C CYS A 282 4.45 7.60 0.52
N GLU A 283 5.08 7.19 1.63
CA GLU A 283 6.45 6.67 1.66
C GLU A 283 6.60 5.47 0.74
N ALA A 284 5.69 4.49 0.82
CA ALA A 284 5.71 3.30 -0.01
C ALA A 284 5.54 3.59 -1.51
N ALA A 285 4.74 4.61 -1.84
CA ALA A 285 4.54 5.09 -3.21
C ALA A 285 5.62 6.08 -3.70
N LEU A 286 6.54 6.51 -2.81
CA LEU A 286 7.49 7.61 -3.03
C LEU A 286 6.80 8.92 -3.48
N ASP A 287 5.53 9.12 -3.07
CA ASP A 287 4.75 10.31 -3.39
C ASP A 287 4.99 11.40 -2.33
N TRP A 288 6.07 12.15 -2.51
CA TRP A 288 6.45 13.21 -1.59
C TRP A 288 5.45 14.37 -1.56
N ARG A 289 4.72 14.62 -2.66
CA ARG A 289 3.66 15.64 -2.71
C ARG A 289 2.49 15.24 -1.82
N GLY A 290 2.09 13.97 -1.91
CA GLY A 290 1.10 13.41 -1.02
C GLY A 290 1.50 13.46 0.44
N ALA A 291 2.76 13.16 0.77
CA ALA A 291 3.25 13.26 2.13
C ALA A 291 3.17 14.71 2.67
N MET A 292 3.54 15.70 1.86
CA MET A 292 3.42 17.13 2.20
C MET A 292 1.96 17.54 2.40
N GLU A 293 1.05 17.09 1.52
CA GLU A 293 -0.38 17.34 1.63
C GLU A 293 -0.97 16.77 2.93
N VAL A 294 -0.63 15.52 3.26
CA VAL A 294 -1.08 14.86 4.48
C VAL A 294 -0.62 15.63 5.72
N VAL A 295 0.66 16.01 5.83
CA VAL A 295 1.16 16.78 7.00
C VAL A 295 0.54 18.18 7.06
N ARG A 296 0.33 18.86 5.92
CA ARG A 296 -0.33 20.17 5.89
C ARG A 296 -1.79 20.10 6.38
N ALA A 297 -2.47 18.98 6.16
CA ALA A 297 -3.84 18.78 6.61
C ALA A 297 -3.97 18.33 8.08
N MET A 298 -2.86 17.93 8.71
CA MET A 298 -2.82 17.75 10.16
C MET A 298 -2.96 19.11 10.86
N GLY A 299 -3.22 19.10 12.17
CA GLY A 299 -3.46 20.26 13.03
C GLY A 299 -2.44 21.39 12.94
N PRO A 300 -2.58 22.45 13.74
CA PRO A 300 -1.73 23.63 13.67
C PRO A 300 -0.26 23.24 13.59
N ASN A 301 0.38 23.55 12.46
CA ASN A 301 1.74 23.13 12.21
C ASN A 301 2.47 24.14 11.31
N PRO A 302 3.80 24.28 11.45
CA PRO A 302 4.59 25.30 10.73
C PRO A 302 4.61 25.11 9.21
N LEU A 303 4.12 23.99 8.69
CA LEU A 303 4.04 23.72 7.25
C LEU A 303 2.69 24.13 6.66
N GLN A 304 1.68 24.45 7.48
CA GLN A 304 0.39 24.97 7.00
C GLN A 304 0.59 26.30 6.28
N GLY A 305 0.20 26.35 5.01
CA GLY A 305 0.37 27.52 4.15
C GLY A 305 1.79 27.74 3.61
N TRP A 306 2.78 26.96 4.05
CA TRP A 306 4.11 27.02 3.45
C TRP A 306 4.12 26.24 2.13
N ARG A 307 4.53 26.88 1.03
CA ARG A 307 4.89 26.25 -0.25
C ARG A 307 6.38 26.43 -0.53
N ALA A 308 7.02 25.39 -1.03
CA ALA A 308 8.43 25.47 -1.41
C ALA A 308 8.56 25.95 -2.86
N ALA A 309 9.64 26.67 -3.18
CA ALA A 309 9.95 27.07 -4.56
C ALA A 309 10.03 25.84 -5.48
N ASP A 310 10.64 24.75 -5.00
CA ASP A 310 10.76 23.48 -5.71
C ASP A 310 9.40 22.83 -6.05
N GLU A 311 8.32 23.15 -5.33
CA GLU A 311 6.97 22.66 -5.65
C GLU A 311 6.39 23.35 -6.89
N GLU A 312 6.72 24.63 -7.08
CA GLU A 312 6.25 25.48 -8.17
C GLU A 312 6.93 25.12 -9.50
N GLU A 313 8.22 24.79 -9.49
CA GLU A 313 8.98 24.39 -10.69
C GLU A 313 8.43 23.12 -11.34
N ASP A 314 8.11 22.12 -10.52
CA ASP A 314 7.55 20.85 -10.99
C ASP A 314 6.10 21.02 -11.52
N GLU A 315 5.30 21.95 -10.98
CA GLU A 315 3.96 22.23 -11.52
C GLU A 315 4.02 22.99 -12.84
N ALA A 316 4.96 23.94 -12.97
CA ALA A 316 5.20 24.65 -14.22
C ALA A 316 5.61 23.70 -15.36
N GLY A 317 6.48 22.73 -15.05
CA GLY A 317 6.90 21.71 -16.02
C GLY A 317 5.74 20.80 -16.49
N CYS A 318 4.81 20.44 -15.60
CA CYS A 318 3.62 19.67 -15.99
C CYS A 318 2.63 20.49 -16.83
N ALA A 319 2.43 21.77 -16.52
CA ALA A 319 1.57 22.64 -17.30
C ALA A 319 2.12 22.87 -18.71
N GLU A 320 3.43 23.05 -18.87
CA GLU A 320 4.08 23.19 -20.18
C GLU A 320 4.02 21.89 -21.00
N ALA A 321 4.21 20.73 -20.37
CA ALA A 321 4.05 19.44 -21.04
C ALA A 321 2.60 19.20 -21.50
N ALA A 322 1.61 19.57 -20.69
CA ALA A 322 0.20 19.49 -21.07
C ALA A 322 -0.16 20.47 -22.20
N ALA A 323 0.41 21.69 -22.19
CA ALA A 323 0.24 22.65 -23.27
C ALA A 323 0.93 22.19 -24.57
N SER A 324 2.10 21.56 -24.48
CA SER A 324 2.82 21.02 -25.64
C SER A 324 2.16 19.77 -26.23
N LEU A 325 1.41 19.02 -25.44
CA LEU A 325 0.57 17.89 -25.89
C LEU A 325 -0.77 18.35 -26.45
N GLY A 326 -0.92 19.64 -26.78
CA GLY A 326 -2.08 20.24 -27.42
C GLY A 326 -2.65 19.35 -28.53
N CYS A 327 -3.61 18.52 -28.15
CA CYS A 327 -4.59 17.97 -29.08
C CYS A 327 -5.21 19.20 -29.75
N PRO A 328 -5.26 19.26 -31.09
CA PRO A 328 -5.95 20.32 -31.78
C PRO A 328 -7.42 20.25 -31.34
N VAL A 329 -7.81 21.18 -30.46
CA VAL A 329 -9.20 21.40 -30.11
C VAL A 329 -9.91 21.71 -31.40
N THR A 330 -10.74 20.75 -31.82
CA THR A 330 -11.69 20.89 -32.91
C THR A 330 -12.53 22.12 -32.60
N ALA A 331 -12.31 23.17 -33.38
CA ALA A 331 -13.11 24.38 -33.37
C ALA A 331 -14.59 23.98 -33.50
N SER A 332 -15.38 24.28 -32.49
CA SER A 332 -16.83 24.24 -32.54
C SER A 332 -17.35 25.54 -31.94
N ASP A 333 -17.74 26.39 -32.88
CA ASP A 333 -18.50 27.64 -32.85
C ASP A 333 -18.69 28.43 -31.53
N PRO A 334 -18.35 29.73 -31.55
CA PRO A 334 -18.81 30.67 -30.55
C PRO A 334 -20.26 31.06 -30.87
N THR A 335 -21.22 30.57 -30.08
CA THR A 335 -22.57 31.14 -30.09
C THR A 335 -22.62 32.23 -29.02
N GLU A 336 -22.48 33.47 -29.49
CA GLU A 336 -22.79 34.69 -28.76
C GLU A 336 -24.25 34.68 -28.27
N ALA A 337 -24.44 34.83 -26.97
CA ALA A 337 -25.68 35.37 -26.42
C ALA A 337 -25.35 36.07 -25.09
N ASP A 338 -25.09 37.37 -25.24
CA ASP A 338 -25.41 38.40 -24.25
C ASP A 338 -26.65 38.02 -23.44
N THR A 339 -26.54 37.95 -22.11
CA THR A 339 -27.58 38.50 -21.22
C THR A 339 -26.98 38.80 -19.85
N VAL A 340 -26.76 40.10 -19.65
CA VAL A 340 -26.58 40.82 -18.40
C VAL A 340 -27.62 40.37 -17.36
N SER A 341 -27.18 39.92 -16.18
CA SER A 341 -27.98 40.07 -14.96
C SER A 341 -27.11 40.00 -13.71
N SER A 342 -26.77 41.18 -13.24
CA SER A 342 -26.24 41.50 -11.93
C SER A 342 -27.27 41.16 -10.84
N SER A 343 -26.90 40.29 -9.90
CA SER A 343 -27.64 40.09 -8.64
C SER A 343 -26.67 39.65 -7.54
N PRO A 344 -26.63 40.32 -6.37
CA PRO A 344 -25.73 39.97 -5.28
C PRO A 344 -26.34 38.82 -4.44
N PRO A 345 -25.60 37.75 -4.11
CA PRO A 345 -26.10 36.78 -3.14
C PRO A 345 -25.84 37.31 -1.72
N THR A 346 -26.83 38.03 -1.18
CA THR A 346 -26.90 38.37 0.24
C THR A 346 -27.82 37.37 0.92
N ALA A 347 -27.34 36.18 1.31
CA ALA A 347 -28.10 35.33 2.21
C ALA A 347 -27.27 34.19 2.80
N SER A 348 -27.32 34.11 4.12
CA SER A 348 -27.13 32.91 4.92
C SER A 348 -25.69 32.43 5.10
N ALA A 349 -25.00 33.07 6.04
CA ALA A 349 -23.89 32.47 6.76
C ALA A 349 -24.40 31.20 7.47
N SER A 350 -24.28 30.06 6.79
CA SER A 350 -24.33 28.76 7.43
C SER A 350 -23.36 28.79 8.60
N PRO A 351 -23.75 28.34 9.82
CA PRO A 351 -22.81 28.26 10.92
C PRO A 351 -21.66 27.40 10.42
N ALA A 352 -20.47 27.99 10.29
CA ALA A 352 -19.26 27.25 10.03
C ALA A 352 -19.19 26.24 11.16
N ARG A 353 -19.67 25.01 10.89
CA ARG A 353 -19.52 23.86 11.79
C ARG A 353 -18.08 23.95 12.19
N SER A 354 -17.82 24.26 13.46
CA SER A 354 -16.48 24.42 13.98
C SER A 354 -15.81 23.09 13.71
N MET A 355 -15.11 23.02 12.58
CA MET A 355 -14.45 21.82 12.14
C MET A 355 -13.39 21.67 13.21
N SER A 356 -13.68 20.73 14.11
CA SER A 356 -12.75 20.19 15.07
C SER A 356 -11.36 20.21 14.45
N THR A 357 -10.43 20.83 15.15
CA THR A 357 -9.09 21.04 14.64
C THR A 357 -8.44 19.66 14.49
N PRO A 358 -7.85 19.32 13.33
CA PRO A 358 -7.17 18.04 13.18
C PRO A 358 -6.03 17.92 14.19
N PRO A 359 -5.57 16.70 14.51
CA PRO A 359 -4.53 16.48 15.50
C PRO A 359 -3.19 17.04 15.00
N SER A 360 -2.41 17.67 15.88
CA SER A 360 -1.08 18.19 15.52
C SER A 360 -0.13 17.05 15.13
N PRO A 361 0.68 17.20 14.07
CA PRO A 361 1.69 16.21 13.70
C PRO A 361 2.69 15.98 14.85
N ASN A 362 3.13 14.73 14.98
CA ASN A 362 4.14 14.35 15.98
C ASN A 362 5.51 14.13 15.32
N VAL A 363 6.50 13.82 16.15
CA VAL A 363 7.90 13.57 15.73
C VAL A 363 7.98 12.45 14.68
N VAL A 364 7.13 11.42 14.80
CA VAL A 364 7.04 10.32 13.84
C VAL A 364 6.47 10.79 12.50
N SER A 365 5.45 11.66 12.50
CA SER A 365 4.89 12.26 11.29
C SER A 365 5.96 13.03 10.52
N TYR A 366 6.71 13.90 11.21
CA TYR A 366 7.78 14.67 10.60
C TYR A 366 8.96 13.82 10.13
N ALA A 367 9.39 12.84 10.93
CA ALA A 367 10.45 11.92 10.54
C ALA A 367 10.07 11.12 9.28
N THR A 368 8.80 10.68 9.18
CA THR A 368 8.30 9.95 8.01
C THR A 368 8.23 10.85 6.77
N LEU A 369 7.83 12.12 6.93
CA LEU A 369 7.85 13.11 5.86
C LEU A 369 9.27 13.36 5.34
N ILE A 370 10.23 13.63 6.24
CA ILE A 370 11.64 13.86 5.88
C ILE A 370 12.20 12.62 5.19
N ALA A 371 11.96 11.43 5.72
CA ALA A 371 12.35 10.18 5.08
C ALA A 371 11.77 10.07 3.67
N THR A 372 10.49 10.35 3.47
CA THR A 372 9.84 10.28 2.14
C THR A 372 10.49 11.27 1.16
N LEU A 373 10.79 12.50 1.60
CA LEU A 373 11.46 13.52 0.79
C LEU A 373 12.88 13.09 0.39
N GLU A 374 13.66 12.56 1.34
CA GLU A 374 15.00 12.01 1.09
C GLU A 374 14.94 10.86 0.08
N GLN A 375 13.98 9.94 0.23
CA GLN A 375 13.78 8.78 -0.65
C GLN A 375 13.31 9.17 -2.07
N ALA A 376 12.55 10.25 -2.19
CA ALA A 376 12.18 10.85 -3.48
C ALA A 376 13.32 11.68 -4.12
N GLY A 377 14.38 11.99 -3.38
CA GLY A 377 15.54 12.75 -3.87
C GLY A 377 15.38 14.26 -3.75
N LYS A 378 14.40 14.72 -2.95
CA LYS A 378 14.12 16.14 -2.69
C LYS A 378 14.86 16.59 -1.42
N GLU A 379 16.19 16.51 -1.45
CA GLU A 379 17.06 16.79 -0.29
C GLU A 379 17.00 18.27 0.15
N SER A 380 16.91 19.19 -0.80
CA SER A 380 16.67 20.63 -0.55
C SER A 380 15.40 20.82 0.27
N LEU A 381 14.31 20.20 -0.18
CA LEU A 381 13.00 20.27 0.47
C LEU A 381 13.01 19.63 1.86
N ALA A 382 13.65 18.46 2.01
CA ALA A 382 13.84 17.80 3.31
C ALA A 382 14.57 18.72 4.31
N SER A 383 15.65 19.37 3.87
CA SER A 383 16.41 20.31 4.71
C SER A 383 15.60 21.56 5.09
N ALA A 384 14.78 22.08 4.16
CA ALA A 384 13.90 23.21 4.41
C ALA A 384 12.78 22.87 5.40
N VAL A 385 12.20 21.67 5.30
CA VAL A 385 11.23 21.14 6.28
C VAL A 385 11.88 21.04 7.66
N LEU A 386 13.05 20.38 7.76
CA LEU A 386 13.77 20.20 9.04
C LEU A 386 14.11 21.53 9.73
N ASN A 387 14.42 22.57 8.96
CA ASN A 387 14.72 23.89 9.50
C ASN A 387 13.49 24.67 9.98
N ARG A 388 12.28 24.28 9.57
CA ARG A 388 11.02 24.90 10.01
C ARG A 388 10.34 24.18 11.16
N LEU A 389 10.77 22.96 11.49
CA LEU A 389 10.18 22.22 12.62
C LEU A 389 10.41 22.96 13.94
N PRO A 390 9.51 22.79 14.93
CA PRO A 390 9.77 23.31 16.26
C PRO A 390 11.02 22.63 16.86
N ALA A 391 11.68 23.34 17.78
CA ALA A 391 13.02 22.97 18.24
C ALA A 391 13.08 21.58 18.88
N VAL A 392 12.02 21.17 19.59
CA VAL A 392 11.93 19.88 20.28
C VAL A 392 11.90 18.73 19.28
N GLU A 393 11.01 18.78 18.28
CA GLU A 393 10.89 17.75 17.26
C GLU A 393 12.15 17.69 16.38
N LYS A 394 12.74 18.85 16.08
CA LYS A 394 14.02 18.94 15.37
C LYS A 394 15.14 18.24 16.14
N GLU A 395 15.25 18.49 17.45
CA GLU A 395 16.25 17.87 18.31
C GLU A 395 16.05 16.36 18.41
N GLU A 396 14.82 15.88 18.61
CA GLU A 396 14.54 14.44 18.69
C GLU A 396 14.86 13.69 17.39
N ILE A 397 14.49 14.26 16.23
CA ILE A 397 14.79 13.68 14.92
C ILE A 397 16.31 13.65 14.71
N THR A 398 17.00 14.76 14.94
CA THR A 398 18.47 14.85 14.73
C THR A 398 19.25 13.97 15.70
N ALA A 399 18.86 13.89 16.97
CA ALA A 399 19.44 13.00 17.97
C ALA A 399 19.28 11.53 17.55
N SER A 400 18.11 11.16 17.02
CA SER A 400 17.84 9.79 16.60
C SER A 400 18.61 9.41 15.33
N TYR A 401 18.77 10.34 14.36
CA TYR A 401 19.69 10.15 13.23
C TYR A 401 21.15 9.99 13.71
N ALA A 402 21.61 10.82 14.65
CA ALA A 402 22.97 10.73 15.19
C ALA A 402 23.21 9.39 15.91
N ALA A 403 22.26 8.93 16.72
CA ALA A 403 22.30 7.62 17.37
C ALA A 403 22.39 6.48 16.36
N LEU A 404 21.61 6.54 15.27
CA LEU A 404 21.61 5.52 14.23
C LEU A 404 22.94 5.48 13.46
N ILE A 405 23.50 6.65 13.12
CA ILE A 405 24.83 6.77 12.51
C ILE A 405 25.90 6.15 13.42
N MET A 406 25.83 6.41 14.74
CA MET A 406 26.75 5.83 15.73
C MET A 406 26.63 4.30 15.82
N VAL A 407 25.42 3.75 15.82
CA VAL A 407 25.21 2.28 15.81
C VAL A 407 25.77 1.66 14.53
N TRP A 408 25.51 2.29 13.39
CA TRP A 408 25.95 1.78 12.09
C TRP A 408 27.48 1.84 11.93
N SER A 409 28.12 2.94 12.33
CA SER A 409 29.57 3.09 12.29
C SER A 409 30.25 2.03 13.18
N ASN A 410 29.72 1.78 14.38
CA ASN A 410 30.19 0.71 15.27
C ASN A 410 30.05 -0.67 14.64
N GLN A 411 28.93 -0.97 13.96
CA GLN A 411 28.75 -2.25 13.25
C GLN A 411 29.76 -2.44 12.12
N ILE A 412 30.08 -1.39 11.37
CA ILE A 412 31.10 -1.44 10.31
C ILE A 412 32.48 -1.69 10.91
N LEU A 413 32.85 -0.95 11.96
CA LEU A 413 34.12 -1.13 12.66
C LEU A 413 34.27 -2.54 13.22
N HIS A 414 33.21 -3.11 13.82
CA HIS A 414 33.21 -4.49 14.28
C HIS A 414 33.36 -5.51 13.15
N LYS A 415 32.71 -5.29 12.00
CA LYS A 415 32.87 -6.15 10.82
C LYS A 415 34.27 -6.09 10.23
N GLN A 416 34.89 -4.91 10.22
CA GLN A 416 36.28 -4.74 9.78
C GLN A 416 37.23 -5.44 10.74
N ARG A 417 37.07 -5.28 12.07
CA ARG A 417 37.90 -5.96 13.08
C ARG A 417 37.82 -7.48 13.07
N ARG A 418 36.72 -8.08 12.59
CA ARG A 418 36.60 -9.55 12.47
C ARG A 418 37.25 -10.12 11.20
N ARG A 419 37.64 -9.28 10.25
CA ARG A 419 38.29 -9.72 9.00
C ARG A 419 39.82 -9.71 9.09
N PHE A 420 40.36 -9.00 10.08
CA PHE A 420 41.76 -9.06 10.49
C PHE A 420 41.87 -10.02 11.67
#